data_AF-A0AAV2YTC7-F1
#
_entry.id   AF-A0AAV2YTC7-F1
#
_cell.length_a   1.000
_cell.length_b   1.000
_cell.length_c   1.000
_cell.angle_alpha   90.00
_cell.angle_beta   90.00
_cell.angle_gamma   90.00
#
_symmetry.space_group_name_H-M   'P 1'
#
loop_
_entity.id
_entity.type
_entity.pdbx_description
1 polymer ?
#
loop_
_entity_poly.entity_id
_entity_poly.type
_entity_poly.pdbx_seq_one_letter_code
_entity_poly.pdbx_strand_id
1 'polypeptide(L)'
;LCSGFPHAKPLKLVHLLVHRDSPPRAPSMQFQPPQQAYAKDVTVQITSQGVDNNGIVLGHWKSDVFGCMDSIVPNALMSFFCPGITLAQINARMGFFRFYLTLAVYISTVLCAFLAAVTDSPFLNTCTVIISFVLAAFVARLRYRVRTIFAIPGSACEDCMLATCCGCCTLAQMATHVESYNIGACGFAPRATLEGYTF
;
A
#
# COMPACT_ATOMS: atom_id res chain seq x y z
N LEU A 1 -70.75 16.04 -33.41
CA LEU A 1 -69.57 16.09 -32.51
C LEU A 1 -68.33 16.25 -33.39
N CYS A 2 -67.84 17.49 -33.42
CA CYS A 2 -66.56 18.05 -33.86
C CYS A 2 -65.55 17.22 -34.71
N SER A 3 -65.17 17.81 -35.86
CA SER A 3 -63.81 18.05 -36.43
C SER A 3 -62.79 16.89 -36.44
N GLY A 4 -62.12 16.46 -37.52
CA GLY A 4 -61.42 17.20 -38.58
C GLY A 4 -59.93 16.76 -38.61
N PHE A 5 -59.50 16.01 -39.64
CA PHE A 5 -58.09 15.79 -40.05
C PHE A 5 -57.45 17.13 -40.55
N PRO A 6 -56.13 17.29 -40.89
CA PRO A 6 -54.93 16.41 -40.86
C PRO A 6 -53.60 17.11 -40.43
N HIS A 7 -52.47 16.41 -40.65
CA HIS A 7 -51.09 16.88 -40.94
C HIS A 7 -50.11 17.26 -39.81
N ALA A 8 -49.11 16.39 -39.60
CA ALA A 8 -47.78 16.79 -39.14
C ALA A 8 -46.67 15.96 -39.85
N LYS A 9 -45.52 16.60 -40.00
CA LYS A 9 -44.45 16.45 -41.01
C LYS A 9 -43.36 15.40 -40.66
N PRO A 10 -42.47 15.04 -41.62
CA PRO A 10 -41.70 13.79 -41.59
C PRO A 10 -40.51 13.78 -40.61
N LEU A 11 -40.27 12.60 -40.03
CA LEU A 11 -39.09 12.24 -39.24
C LEU A 11 -37.83 12.31 -40.12
N LYS A 12 -36.93 13.25 -39.81
CA LYS A 12 -35.57 13.28 -40.38
C LYS A 12 -34.78 12.08 -39.85
N LEU A 13 -34.83 10.99 -40.62
CA LEU A 13 -33.88 9.88 -40.59
C LEU A 13 -32.55 10.37 -41.20
N VAL A 14 -31.81 11.17 -40.43
CA VAL A 14 -30.51 11.72 -40.84
C VAL A 14 -29.46 11.22 -39.87
N HIS A 15 -28.56 10.38 -40.41
CA HIS A 15 -27.22 10.13 -39.86
C HIS A 15 -27.15 9.54 -38.44
N LEU A 16 -27.76 8.38 -38.25
CA LEU A 16 -27.15 7.38 -37.37
C LEU A 16 -25.97 6.77 -38.12
N LEU A 17 -24.83 6.68 -37.42
CA LEU A 17 -23.56 6.03 -37.76
C LEU A 17 -22.46 6.97 -38.28
N VAL A 18 -21.33 6.89 -37.56
CA VAL A 18 -20.03 7.55 -37.74
C VAL A 18 -19.86 8.88 -36.99
N HIS A 19 -19.92 8.80 -35.65
CA HIS A 19 -18.95 9.49 -34.81
C HIS A 19 -18.43 8.50 -33.78
N ARG A 20 -17.26 7.91 -34.08
CA ARG A 20 -16.49 7.11 -33.14
C ARG A 20 -15.64 8.11 -32.37
N ASP A 21 -16.20 8.66 -31.29
CA ASP A 21 -15.42 9.49 -30.38
C ASP A 21 -14.30 8.61 -29.80
N SER A 22 -13.06 9.04 -30.05
CA SER A 22 -11.88 8.45 -29.42
C SER A 22 -11.99 8.71 -27.92
N PRO A 23 -11.70 7.72 -27.04
CA PRO A 23 -11.75 7.97 -25.61
C PRO A 23 -10.77 9.10 -25.26
N PRO A 24 -11.14 10.02 -24.36
CA PRO A 24 -10.24 11.10 -23.96
C PRO A 24 -8.94 10.49 -23.43
N ARG A 25 -7.82 11.00 -23.96
CA ARG A 25 -6.48 10.68 -23.47
C ARG A 25 -6.45 10.95 -21.97
N ALA A 26 -6.21 9.90 -21.17
CA ALA A 26 -6.06 10.03 -19.73
C ALA A 26 -5.05 11.16 -19.43
N PRO A 27 -5.39 12.12 -18.54
CA PRO A 27 -4.44 13.14 -18.16
C PRO A 27 -3.21 12.47 -17.58
N SER A 28 -2.03 12.91 -18.01
CA SER A 28 -0.77 12.50 -17.41
C SER A 28 -0.80 12.88 -15.92
N MET A 29 -0.92 11.86 -15.06
CA MET A 29 -0.88 12.02 -13.61
C MET A 29 0.53 12.44 -13.21
N GLN A 30 0.75 13.75 -13.14
CA GLN A 30 1.94 14.32 -12.54
C GLN A 30 1.89 14.05 -11.04
N PHE A 31 2.95 13.45 -10.50
CA PHE A 31 3.13 13.27 -9.07
C PHE A 31 3.32 14.65 -8.42
N GLN A 32 2.24 15.20 -7.85
CA GLN A 32 2.31 16.33 -6.93
C GLN A 32 2.44 15.77 -5.51
N PRO A 33 3.56 15.96 -4.80
CA PRO A 33 3.62 15.60 -3.39
C PRO A 33 2.51 16.37 -2.64
N PRO A 34 1.66 15.68 -1.83
CA PRO A 34 0.45 16.28 -1.28
C PRO A 34 0.80 17.12 -0.05
N GLN A 35 1.30 18.35 -0.26
CA GLN A 35 1.63 19.26 0.85
C GLN A 35 0.53 20.27 1.17
N GLN A 36 -0.42 20.54 0.26
CA GLN A 36 -1.34 21.69 0.42
C GLN A 36 -2.82 21.34 0.56
N ALA A 37 -3.30 20.22 0.02
CA ALA A 37 -4.69 19.79 0.22
C ALA A 37 -4.89 19.13 1.59
N TYR A 38 -3.96 18.27 2.02
CA TYR A 38 -4.00 17.61 3.33
C TYR A 38 -3.91 18.62 4.48
N ALA A 39 -3.12 19.70 4.37
CA ALA A 39 -2.99 20.69 5.45
C ALA A 39 -4.33 21.35 5.85
N LYS A 40 -5.25 21.55 4.90
CA LYS A 40 -6.56 22.15 5.18
C LYS A 40 -7.51 21.18 5.87
N ASP A 41 -7.47 19.90 5.51
CA ASP A 41 -8.27 18.86 6.16
C ASP A 41 -7.65 18.35 7.48
N VAL A 42 -6.32 18.34 7.60
CA VAL A 42 -5.59 18.04 8.85
C VAL A 42 -5.96 19.00 9.96
N THR A 43 -6.07 20.30 9.64
CA THR A 43 -6.44 21.29 10.65
C THR A 43 -7.86 21.07 11.18
N VAL A 44 -8.74 20.43 10.39
CA VAL A 44 -10.12 20.11 10.76
C VAL A 44 -10.24 18.71 11.41
N GLN A 45 -9.31 17.79 11.12
CA GLN A 45 -9.32 16.39 11.59
C GLN A 45 -8.42 16.13 12.82
N ILE A 46 -7.65 17.11 13.30
CA ILE A 46 -7.10 17.07 14.67
C ILE A 46 -8.26 17.36 15.65
N THR A 47 -9.27 16.50 15.64
CA THR A 47 -10.34 16.47 16.63
C THR A 47 -9.76 15.87 17.90
N SER A 48 -9.25 16.72 18.80
CA SER A 48 -9.00 16.55 20.25
C SER A 48 -8.42 15.23 20.83
N GLN A 49 -8.15 14.18 20.06
CA GLN A 49 -7.79 12.83 20.50
C GLN A 49 -6.60 12.19 19.74
N GLY A 50 -6.04 12.85 18.72
CA GLY A 50 -4.81 12.39 18.06
C GLY A 50 -4.93 11.07 17.28
N VAL A 51 -6.13 10.71 16.82
CA VAL A 51 -6.41 9.52 16.00
C VAL A 51 -7.15 9.93 14.72
N ASP A 52 -7.01 9.15 13.63
CA ASP A 52 -7.75 9.33 12.38
C ASP A 52 -9.16 8.73 12.43
N ASN A 53 -9.91 8.85 11.32
CA ASN A 53 -11.28 8.31 11.18
C ASN A 53 -11.36 6.78 11.30
N ASN A 54 -10.23 6.09 11.19
CA ASN A 54 -10.12 4.65 11.25
C ASN A 54 -9.61 4.18 12.64
N GLY A 55 -9.42 5.11 13.58
CA GLY A 55 -8.91 4.87 14.92
C GLY A 55 -7.39 4.69 14.99
N ILE A 56 -6.66 5.03 13.92
CA ILE A 56 -5.20 4.94 13.86
C ILE A 56 -4.59 6.20 14.47
N VAL A 57 -3.64 6.00 15.39
CA VAL A 57 -2.92 7.11 16.04
C VAL A 57 -2.11 7.94 15.04
N LEU A 58 -2.14 9.25 15.21
CA LEU A 58 -1.38 10.23 14.41
C LEU A 58 -0.21 10.79 15.23
N GLY A 59 0.84 11.24 14.53
CA GLY A 59 1.97 11.92 15.15
C GLY A 59 2.97 11.01 15.87
N HIS A 60 2.66 9.74 16.09
CA HIS A 60 3.55 8.77 16.74
C HIS A 60 3.24 7.33 16.30
N TRP A 61 4.19 6.42 16.54
CA TRP A 61 3.98 5.00 16.28
C TRP A 61 3.11 4.36 17.36
N LYS A 62 2.25 3.41 16.95
CA LYS A 62 1.40 2.64 17.88
C LYS A 62 2.21 1.70 18.79
N SER A 63 3.36 1.25 18.31
CA SER A 63 4.30 0.40 19.04
C SER A 63 5.72 0.84 18.76
N ASP A 64 6.64 0.53 19.66
CA ASP A 64 8.06 0.75 19.42
C ASP A 64 8.62 -0.23 18.38
N VAL A 65 9.76 0.11 17.77
CA VAL A 65 10.42 -0.71 16.75
C VAL A 65 10.75 -2.09 17.32
N PHE A 66 11.31 -2.14 18.53
CA PHE A 66 11.68 -3.39 19.20
C PHE A 66 10.53 -3.99 20.02
N GLY A 67 9.36 -3.35 20.05
CA GLY A 67 8.15 -3.85 20.70
C GLY A 67 7.52 -5.06 20.01
N CYS A 68 8.13 -5.58 18.93
CA CYS A 68 7.70 -6.84 18.32
C CYS A 68 7.70 -8.00 19.33
N MET A 69 8.54 -7.97 20.36
CA MET A 69 8.57 -9.01 21.39
C MET A 69 7.35 -8.98 22.34
N ASP A 70 6.58 -7.88 22.38
CA ASP A 70 5.41 -7.75 23.24
C ASP A 70 4.15 -8.36 22.61
N SER A 71 4.15 -8.58 21.29
CA SER A 71 3.05 -9.17 20.52
C SER A 71 3.57 -10.30 19.64
N ILE A 72 4.04 -11.35 20.31
CA ILE A 72 4.70 -12.52 19.68
C ILE A 72 3.79 -13.17 18.63
N VAL A 73 2.48 -13.32 18.92
CA VAL A 73 1.51 -13.96 18.02
C VAL A 73 0.41 -12.98 17.62
N PRO A 74 0.12 -12.81 16.31
CA PRO A 74 0.81 -13.40 15.15
C PRO A 74 2.01 -12.56 14.67
N ASN A 75 2.16 -11.31 15.12
CA ASN A 75 2.92 -10.29 14.40
C ASN A 75 4.44 -10.52 14.38
N ALA A 76 5.06 -10.77 15.53
CA ALA A 76 6.52 -10.97 15.60
C ALA A 76 6.94 -12.24 14.84
N LEU A 77 6.21 -13.34 15.10
CA LEU A 77 6.44 -14.62 14.43
C LEU A 77 6.28 -14.48 12.91
N MET A 78 5.20 -13.85 12.46
CA MET A 78 4.92 -13.69 11.04
C MET A 78 5.93 -12.78 10.35
N SER A 79 6.33 -11.69 11.00
CA SER A 79 7.33 -10.77 10.48
C SER A 79 8.74 -11.36 10.46
N PHE A 80 9.01 -12.39 11.28
CA PHE A 80 10.29 -13.09 11.30
C PHE A 80 10.33 -14.24 10.29
N PHE A 81 9.34 -15.13 10.31
CA PHE A 81 9.33 -16.34 9.48
C PHE A 81 8.70 -16.14 8.11
N CYS A 82 7.81 -15.15 7.95
CA CYS A 82 7.08 -14.88 6.72
C CYS A 82 6.99 -13.37 6.44
N PRO A 83 8.11 -12.62 6.41
CA PRO A 83 8.08 -11.17 6.24
C PRO A 83 7.42 -10.74 4.92
N GLY A 84 7.44 -11.59 3.89
CA GLY A 84 6.72 -11.35 2.63
C GLY A 84 5.21 -11.27 2.80
N ILE A 85 4.62 -12.08 3.69
CA ILE A 85 3.17 -12.01 3.97
C ILE A 85 2.86 -10.74 4.75
N THR A 86 3.62 -10.44 5.81
CA THR A 86 3.44 -9.19 6.57
C THR A 86 3.55 -7.97 5.65
N LEU A 87 4.56 -7.94 4.77
CA LEU A 87 4.74 -6.88 3.79
C LEU A 87 3.58 -6.79 2.80
N ALA A 88 3.07 -7.91 2.29
CA ALA A 88 1.92 -7.94 1.39
C ALA A 88 0.64 -7.45 2.10
N GLN A 89 0.43 -7.84 3.37
CA GLN A 89 -0.69 -7.40 4.19
C GLN A 89 -0.66 -5.89 4.44
N ILE A 90 0.51 -5.31 4.77
CA ILE A 90 0.66 -3.86 4.92
C ILE A 90 0.34 -3.16 3.59
N ASN A 91 0.89 -3.63 2.47
CA ASN A 91 0.67 -3.02 1.17
C ASN A 91 -0.80 -3.05 0.74
N ALA A 92 -1.51 -4.15 1.00
CA ALA A 92 -2.94 -4.26 0.72
C ALA A 92 -3.77 -3.35 1.64
N ARG A 93 -3.41 -3.29 2.93
CA ARG A 93 -4.08 -2.44 3.92
C ARG A 93 -3.92 -0.95 3.62
N MET A 94 -2.76 -0.54 3.12
CA MET A 94 -2.46 0.84 2.71
C MET A 94 -2.88 1.16 1.27
N GLY A 95 -3.32 0.18 0.48
CA GLY A 95 -3.71 0.40 -0.91
C GLY A 95 -2.57 0.73 -1.86
N PHE A 96 -1.31 0.52 -1.48
CA PHE A 96 -0.15 0.89 -2.32
C PHE A 96 0.16 -0.11 -3.43
N PHE A 97 0.07 -1.40 -3.12
CA PHE A 97 0.41 -2.48 -4.05
C PHE A 97 -0.55 -3.65 -3.90
N ARG A 98 -0.73 -4.41 -4.98
CA ARG A 98 -1.55 -5.61 -4.99
C ARG A 98 -0.89 -6.70 -4.14
N PHE A 99 -1.66 -7.26 -3.20
CA PHE A 99 -1.23 -8.33 -2.30
C PHE A 99 -0.47 -9.45 -3.02
N TYR A 100 -1.07 -10.02 -4.07
CA TYR A 100 -0.49 -11.15 -4.82
C TYR A 100 0.79 -10.79 -5.56
N LEU A 101 0.94 -9.55 -6.03
CA LEU A 101 2.15 -9.11 -6.72
C LEU A 101 3.32 -9.01 -5.74
N THR A 102 3.10 -8.36 -4.59
CA THR A 102 4.12 -8.26 -3.53
C THR A 102 4.55 -9.66 -3.05
N LEU A 103 3.58 -10.55 -2.85
CA LEU A 103 3.87 -11.92 -2.43
C LEU A 103 4.65 -12.71 -3.50
N ALA A 104 4.27 -12.61 -4.78
CA ALA A 104 4.96 -13.29 -5.87
C ALA A 104 6.42 -12.84 -6.01
N VAL A 105 6.69 -11.53 -5.90
CA VAL A 105 8.07 -10.99 -5.92
C VAL A 105 8.90 -11.54 -4.76
N TYR A 106 8.32 -11.58 -3.55
CA TYR A 106 9.01 -12.10 -2.38
C TYR A 106 9.31 -13.60 -2.50
N ILE A 107 8.33 -14.42 -2.92
CA ILE A 107 8.53 -15.86 -3.15
C ILE A 107 9.61 -16.10 -4.21
N SER A 108 9.60 -15.31 -5.29
CA SER A 108 10.62 -15.39 -6.34
C SER A 108 12.03 -15.08 -5.81
N THR A 109 12.14 -14.15 -4.86
CA THR A 109 13.40 -13.81 -4.21
C THR A 109 13.91 -14.96 -3.35
N VAL A 110 13.04 -15.57 -2.54
CA VAL A 110 13.40 -16.72 -1.69
C VAL A 110 13.80 -17.92 -2.56
N LEU A 111 13.08 -18.19 -3.65
CA LEU A 111 13.44 -19.25 -4.57
C LEU A 111 14.78 -18.99 -5.25
N CYS A 112 15.05 -17.75 -5.69
CA CYS A 112 16.33 -17.36 -6.27
C CYS A 112 17.49 -17.56 -5.28
N ALA A 113 17.29 -17.17 -4.01
CA ALA A 113 18.28 -17.36 -2.95
C ALA A 113 18.54 -18.84 -2.66
N PHE A 114 17.49 -19.67 -2.61
CA PHE A 114 17.63 -21.11 -2.44
C PHE A 114 18.41 -21.74 -3.60
N LEU A 115 18.08 -21.38 -4.84
CA LEU A 115 18.82 -21.85 -6.01
C LEU A 115 20.27 -21.37 -6.00
N ALA A 116 20.54 -20.13 -5.59
CA ALA A 116 21.91 -19.62 -5.43
C ALA A 116 22.71 -20.46 -4.42
N ALA A 117 22.10 -20.81 -3.29
CA ALA A 117 22.73 -21.60 -2.22
C ALA A 117 22.97 -23.07 -2.61
N VAL A 118 22.09 -23.67 -3.42
CA VAL A 118 22.24 -25.08 -3.86
C VAL A 118 23.20 -25.21 -5.05
N THR A 119 23.26 -24.20 -5.92
CA THR A 119 24.05 -24.27 -7.16
C THR A 119 25.42 -23.61 -7.07
N ASP A 120 25.71 -22.90 -5.96
CA ASP A 120 26.91 -22.06 -5.78
C ASP A 120 27.20 -21.12 -6.97
N SER A 121 26.15 -20.73 -7.70
CA SER A 121 26.28 -19.89 -8.89
C SER A 121 26.56 -18.43 -8.51
N PRO A 122 27.69 -17.83 -8.95
CA PRO A 122 28.02 -16.45 -8.62
C PRO A 122 27.01 -15.45 -9.21
N PHE A 123 26.39 -15.80 -10.35
CA PHE A 123 25.32 -15.00 -10.96
C PHE A 123 24.09 -14.94 -10.05
N LEU A 124 23.57 -16.09 -9.61
CA LEU A 124 22.39 -16.14 -8.74
C LEU A 124 22.65 -15.50 -7.37
N ASN A 125 23.86 -15.65 -6.84
CA ASN A 125 24.27 -14.97 -5.61
C ASN A 125 24.24 -13.44 -5.78
N THR A 126 24.83 -12.93 -6.87
CA THR A 126 24.83 -11.49 -7.18
C THR A 126 23.40 -10.96 -7.36
N CYS A 127 22.55 -11.68 -8.11
CA CYS A 127 21.13 -11.34 -8.26
C CYS A 127 20.41 -11.29 -6.91
N THR A 128 20.64 -12.27 -6.04
CA THR A 128 20.03 -12.35 -4.70
C THR A 128 20.41 -11.14 -3.84
N VAL A 129 21.69 -10.75 -3.86
CA VAL A 129 22.16 -9.56 -3.14
C VAL A 129 21.47 -8.29 -3.67
N ILE A 130 21.44 -8.09 -4.99
CA ILE A 130 20.79 -6.93 -5.62
C ILE A 130 19.31 -6.87 -5.24
N ILE A 131 18.58 -7.99 -5.36
CA ILE A 131 17.16 -8.06 -5.04
C ILE A 131 16.93 -7.77 -3.55
N SER A 132 17.81 -8.25 -2.67
CA SER A 132 17.73 -7.97 -1.22
C SER A 132 17.87 -6.48 -0.91
N PHE A 133 18.79 -5.77 -1.57
CA PHE A 133 18.89 -4.31 -1.45
C PHE A 133 17.64 -3.59 -1.99
N VAL A 134 17.08 -4.04 -3.12
CA VAL A 134 15.84 -3.47 -3.66
C VAL A 134 14.67 -3.68 -2.70
N LEU A 135 14.56 -4.86 -2.08
CA LEU A 135 13.53 -5.15 -1.10
C LEU A 135 13.69 -4.31 0.17
N ALA A 136 14.91 -4.14 0.67
CA ALA A 136 15.20 -3.27 1.81
C ALA A 136 14.85 -1.80 1.50
N ALA A 137 15.21 -1.30 0.32
CA ALA A 137 14.82 0.03 -0.14
C ALA A 137 13.30 0.16 -0.26
N PHE A 138 12.61 -0.86 -0.77
CA PHE A 138 11.16 -0.88 -0.84
C PHE A 138 10.51 -0.80 0.56
N VAL A 139 11.00 -1.57 1.53
CA VAL A 139 10.53 -1.51 2.93
C VAL A 139 10.80 -0.13 3.55
N ALA A 140 11.98 0.46 3.31
CA ALA A 140 12.29 1.81 3.77
C ALA A 140 11.35 2.86 3.17
N ARG A 141 11.06 2.76 1.86
CA ARG A 141 10.10 3.63 1.18
C ARG A 141 8.68 3.45 1.71
N LEU A 142 8.26 2.21 1.97
CA LEU A 142 6.98 1.91 2.57
C LEU A 142 6.85 2.56 3.96
N ARG A 143 7.88 2.42 4.79
CA ARG A 143 7.94 3.03 6.12
C ARG A 143 7.88 4.55 6.06
N TYR A 144 8.66 5.16 5.17
CA TYR A 144 8.59 6.59 4.92
C TYR A 144 7.17 7.04 4.54
N ARG A 145 6.50 6.30 3.65
CA ARG A 145 5.13 6.62 3.22
C ARG A 145 4.13 6.52 4.37
N VAL A 146 4.20 5.46 5.16
CA VAL A 146 3.39 5.30 6.38
C VAL A 146 3.60 6.50 7.31
N ARG A 147 4.86 6.87 7.60
CA ARG A 147 5.18 8.04 8.44
C ARG A 147 4.60 9.34 7.90
N THR A 148 4.73 9.58 6.59
CA THR A 148 4.20 10.81 5.98
C THR A 148 2.67 10.89 6.03
N ILE A 149 2.00 9.75 5.89
CA ILE A 149 0.53 9.68 5.91
C ILE A 149 0.00 9.91 7.32
N PHE A 150 0.58 9.26 8.32
CA PHE A 150 0.14 9.37 9.72
C PHE A 150 0.86 10.48 10.49
N ALA A 151 1.52 11.40 9.78
CA ALA A 151 2.23 12.57 10.33
C ALA A 151 3.28 12.23 11.42
N ILE A 152 3.95 11.08 11.31
CA ILE A 152 4.95 10.62 12.29
C ILE A 152 6.32 11.29 12.04
N PRO A 153 6.94 11.94 13.05
CA PRO A 153 8.23 12.64 12.90
C PRO A 153 9.42 11.69 12.77
N GLY A 154 10.51 12.14 12.13
CA GLY A 154 11.74 11.37 11.85
C GLY A 154 12.26 11.53 10.41
N SER A 155 13.16 10.65 9.96
CA SER A 155 13.93 10.87 8.72
C SER A 155 14.01 9.66 7.78
N ALA A 156 14.25 9.91 6.49
CA ALA A 156 14.46 8.84 5.50
C ALA A 156 15.72 7.99 5.79
N CYS A 157 16.73 8.58 6.43
CA CYS A 157 17.94 7.85 6.86
C CYS A 157 17.60 6.83 7.94
N GLU A 158 16.84 7.24 8.96
CA GLU A 158 16.30 6.36 9.99
C GLU A 158 15.49 5.22 9.38
N ASP A 159 14.61 5.52 8.41
CA ASP A 159 13.79 4.51 7.73
C ASP A 159 14.65 3.48 6.96
N CYS A 160 15.74 3.92 6.35
CA CYS A 160 16.68 3.05 5.66
C CYS A 160 17.43 2.14 6.64
N MET A 161 18.01 2.73 7.70
CA MET A 161 18.76 1.97 8.71
C MET A 161 17.88 0.95 9.42
N LEU A 162 16.63 1.29 9.76
CA LEU A 162 15.72 0.36 10.40
C LEU A 162 15.29 -0.77 9.45
N ALA A 163 15.04 -0.47 8.18
CA ALA A 163 14.68 -1.47 7.18
C ALA A 163 15.81 -2.47 6.90
N THR A 164 17.08 -2.04 6.92
CA THR A 164 18.25 -2.90 6.67
C THR A 164 18.74 -3.63 7.92
N CYS A 165 18.80 -2.97 9.08
CA CYS A 165 19.35 -3.54 10.31
C CYS A 165 18.34 -4.36 11.14
N CYS A 166 17.05 -4.00 11.12
CA CYS A 166 15.99 -4.85 11.69
C CYS A 166 14.71 -4.80 10.84
N GLY A 167 14.75 -5.45 9.67
CA GLY A 167 13.62 -5.51 8.76
C GLY A 167 12.36 -6.14 9.39
N CYS A 168 12.50 -7.21 10.18
CA CYS A 168 11.36 -7.85 10.85
C CYS A 168 10.71 -6.95 11.90
N CYS A 169 11.50 -6.25 12.72
CA CYS A 169 11.03 -5.24 13.67
C CYS A 169 10.24 -4.14 12.95
N THR A 170 10.81 -3.64 11.85
CA THR A 170 10.24 -2.57 11.04
C THR A 170 8.90 -2.98 10.43
N LEU A 171 8.81 -4.20 9.88
CA LEU A 171 7.56 -4.75 9.36
C LEU A 171 6.53 -4.96 10.47
N ALA A 172 6.94 -5.50 11.63
CA ALA A 172 6.05 -5.72 12.76
C ALA A 172 5.46 -4.40 13.29
N GLN A 173 6.29 -3.36 13.43
CA GLN A 173 5.85 -2.03 13.86
C GLN A 173 4.84 -1.43 12.87
N MET A 174 5.15 -1.47 11.57
CA MET A 174 4.23 -0.98 10.54
C MET A 174 2.93 -1.76 10.52
N ALA A 175 2.99 -3.09 10.59
CA ALA A 175 1.83 -3.97 10.63
C ALA A 175 0.91 -3.69 11.82
N THR A 176 1.49 -3.46 13.01
CA THR A 176 0.74 -3.06 14.21
C THR A 176 0.11 -1.68 14.02
N HIS A 177 0.86 -0.72 13.47
CA HIS A 177 0.39 0.64 13.30
C HIS A 177 -0.79 0.74 12.33
N VAL A 178 -0.73 0.05 11.18
CA VAL A 178 -1.82 0.06 10.19
C VAL A 178 -2.89 -1.02 10.43
N GLU A 179 -2.72 -1.79 11.51
CA GLU A 179 -3.57 -2.91 11.90
C GLU A 179 -3.81 -3.93 10.77
N SER A 180 -2.74 -4.33 10.08
CA SER A 180 -2.82 -5.19 8.88
C SER A 180 -3.20 -6.66 9.17
N TYR A 181 -3.18 -7.08 10.43
CA TYR A 181 -3.50 -8.43 10.89
C TYR A 181 -4.60 -8.44 11.96
N ASN A 182 -5.15 -9.61 12.25
CA ASN A 182 -6.09 -9.80 13.36
C ASN A 182 -5.35 -10.30 14.60
N ILE A 183 -5.60 -9.68 15.75
CA ILE A 183 -5.00 -10.09 17.02
C ILE A 183 -5.53 -11.49 17.38
N GLY A 184 -4.63 -12.38 17.83
CA GLY A 184 -4.99 -13.73 18.26
C GLY A 184 -5.29 -14.74 17.15
N ALA A 185 -5.20 -14.36 15.87
CA ALA A 185 -5.39 -15.26 14.74
C ALA A 185 -4.23 -15.14 13.73
N CYS A 186 -3.62 -16.27 13.37
CA CYS A 186 -2.61 -16.32 12.31
C CYS A 186 -3.29 -16.35 10.94
N GLY A 187 -3.69 -15.16 10.45
CA GLY A 187 -4.30 -14.99 9.15
C GLY A 187 -3.27 -14.66 8.07
N PHE A 188 -3.32 -15.36 6.94
CA PHE A 188 -2.50 -15.04 5.76
C PHE A 188 -3.20 -14.10 4.79
N ALA A 189 -4.53 -13.96 4.91
CA ALA A 189 -5.31 -13.08 4.05
C ALA A 189 -5.06 -11.60 4.39
N PRO A 190 -5.11 -10.70 3.38
CA PRO A 190 -5.10 -9.27 3.64
C PRO A 190 -6.42 -8.82 4.28
N ARG A 191 -6.35 -7.83 5.17
CA ARG A 191 -7.53 -7.06 5.58
C ARG A 191 -7.92 -6.07 4.48
N ALA A 192 -9.16 -5.59 4.52
CA ALA A 192 -9.63 -4.55 3.61
C ALA A 192 -8.71 -3.32 3.67
N THR A 193 -8.60 -2.57 2.59
CA THR A 193 -7.84 -1.30 2.58
C THR A 193 -8.44 -0.31 3.56
N LEU A 194 -7.62 0.51 4.21
CA LEU A 194 -8.08 1.58 5.09
C LEU A 194 -8.95 2.57 4.29
N GLU A 195 -10.14 2.87 4.79
CA GLU A 195 -11.03 3.87 4.20
C GLU A 195 -10.30 5.22 4.16
N GLY A 196 -10.42 5.95 3.05
CA GLY A 196 -9.68 7.21 2.82
C GLY A 196 -8.24 7.04 2.30
N TYR A 197 -7.72 5.82 2.21
CA TYR A 197 -6.34 5.54 1.77
C TYR A 197 -6.25 4.65 0.52
N THR A 198 -7.08 4.92 -0.48
CA THR A 198 -7.00 4.29 -1.81
C THR A 198 -6.21 5.19 -2.76
N PHE A 199 -5.15 4.64 -3.38
CA PHE A 199 -4.29 5.33 -4.33
C PHE A 199 -4.46 4.81 -5.75
#